data_AF-I1BTW1-F1
#
_entry.id   AF-I1BTW1-F1
#
_cell.length_a   1.000
_cell.length_b   1.000
_cell.length_c   1.000
_cell.angle_alpha   90.00
_cell.angle_beta   90.00
_cell.angle_gamma   90.00
#
_symmetry.space_group_name_H-M   'P 1'
#
loop_
_entity.id
_entity.type
_entity.pdbx_description
1 polymer ?
#
loop_
_entity_poly.entity_id
_entity_poly.type
_entity_poly.pdbx_seq_one_letter_code
_entity_poly.pdbx_strand_id
1 'polypeptide(L)'
;MECTTTIYSFGNVVLESKESQQALWVSEGKYMYNFVFVNQFFDAFMKGIRSLQSWEEVDIAINNLCIVQSFEDVELKLTNETTVQPSLVMAYEFERGPATIEIAAIDNIIVREKFNQV
;
A
#
# COMPACT_ATOMS: atom_id res chain seq x y z
N MET A 1 4.69 -11.44 -11.36
CA MET A 1 3.65 -10.43 -11.10
C MET A 1 4.31 -9.06 -11.15
N GLU A 2 3.69 -8.12 -11.84
CA GLU A 2 4.10 -6.72 -11.86
C GLU A 2 3.08 -5.90 -11.05
N CYS A 3 3.56 -5.02 -10.18
CA CYS A 3 2.75 -4.05 -9.46
C CYS A 3 3.09 -2.65 -9.96
N THR A 4 2.09 -1.95 -10.49
CA THR A 4 2.17 -0.53 -10.77
C THR A 4 1.52 0.21 -9.60
N THR A 5 2.29 1.03 -8.89
CA THR A 5 1.78 1.91 -7.84
C THR A 5 1.74 3.35 -8.36
N THR A 6 0.56 3.93 -8.43
CA THR A 6 0.33 5.31 -8.86
C THR A 6 -0.18 6.12 -7.68
N ILE A 7 0.45 7.27 -7.43
CA ILE A 7 0.16 8.16 -6.33
C ILE A 7 -0.45 9.43 -6.89
N TYR A 8 -1.58 9.79 -6.32
CA TYR A 8 -2.36 10.95 -6.68
C TYR A 8 -2.32 11.98 -5.55
N SER A 9 -2.15 13.24 -5.92
CA SER A 9 -2.37 14.38 -5.04
C SER A 9 -3.33 15.36 -5.72
N PHE A 10 -4.42 15.73 -5.05
CA PHE A 10 -5.47 16.57 -5.62
C PHE A 10 -6.00 16.03 -6.98
N GLY A 11 -6.11 14.70 -7.08
CA GLY A 11 -6.54 14.01 -8.30
C GLY A 11 -5.50 13.93 -9.44
N ASN A 12 -4.31 14.53 -9.27
CA ASN A 12 -3.25 14.50 -10.27
C ASN A 12 -2.21 13.45 -9.90
N VAL A 13 -1.68 12.72 -10.91
CA VAL A 13 -0.57 11.79 -10.70
C VAL A 13 0.68 12.59 -10.33
N VAL A 14 1.21 12.33 -9.14
CA VAL A 14 2.46 12.93 -8.65
C VAL A 14 3.65 11.98 -8.75
N LEU A 15 3.38 10.68 -8.67
CA LEU A 15 4.41 9.65 -8.75
C LEU A 15 3.80 8.37 -9.30
N GLU A 16 4.55 7.70 -10.16
CA GLU A 16 4.25 6.35 -10.59
C GLU A 16 5.51 5.50 -10.45
N SER A 17 5.34 4.29 -9.94
CA SER A 17 6.41 3.33 -9.80
C SER A 17 5.92 1.96 -10.21
N LYS A 18 6.85 1.17 -10.75
CA LYS A 18 6.57 -0.16 -11.24
C LYS A 18 7.59 -1.12 -10.66
N GLU A 19 7.09 -2.16 -9.99
CA GLU A 19 7.89 -3.18 -9.34
C GLU A 19 7.51 -4.54 -9.90
N SER A 20 8.50 -5.30 -10.39
CA SER A 20 8.29 -6.67 -10.86
C SER A 20 8.83 -7.65 -9.82
N GLN A 21 7.99 -8.61 -9.43
CA GLN A 21 8.32 -9.63 -8.44
C GLN A 21 8.11 -11.03 -9.00
N GLN A 22 9.09 -11.89 -8.73
CA GLN A 22 8.97 -13.33 -8.97
C GLN A 22 8.26 -14.01 -7.79
N ALA A 23 7.56 -15.10 -8.09
CA ALA A 23 6.81 -15.84 -7.09
C ALA A 23 7.76 -16.52 -6.10
N LEU A 24 7.62 -16.20 -4.81
CA LEU A 24 8.28 -16.94 -3.75
C LEU A 24 7.39 -18.13 -3.35
N TRP A 25 7.92 -19.35 -3.46
CA TRP A 25 7.19 -20.54 -3.05
C TRP A 25 7.17 -20.64 -1.52
N VAL A 26 5.99 -20.79 -0.94
CA VAL A 26 5.81 -20.86 0.52
C VAL A 26 5.45 -22.27 0.97
N SER A 27 4.46 -22.89 0.33
CA SER A 27 4.01 -24.27 0.57
C SER A 27 3.06 -24.69 -0.56
N GLU A 28 2.72 -25.98 -0.65
CA GLU A 28 1.81 -26.61 -1.63
C GLU A 28 0.87 -25.64 -2.38
N GLY A 29 1.22 -25.31 -3.64
CA GLY A 29 0.40 -24.48 -4.54
C GLY A 29 0.23 -23.01 -4.14
N LYS A 30 0.88 -22.55 -3.07
CA LYS A 30 0.81 -21.18 -2.57
C LYS A 30 2.10 -20.44 -2.85
N TYR A 31 1.93 -19.29 -3.48
CA TYR A 31 3.00 -18.37 -3.84
C TYR A 31 2.78 -17.03 -3.15
N MET A 32 3.89 -16.37 -2.80
CA MET A 32 3.89 -15.05 -2.18
C MET A 32 4.63 -14.06 -3.07
N TYR A 33 4.07 -12.88 -3.20
CA TYR A 33 4.69 -11.72 -3.82
C TYR A 33 4.78 -10.62 -2.76
N ASN A 34 5.91 -9.92 -2.69
CA ASN A 34 6.12 -8.86 -1.72
C ASN A 34 6.45 -7.56 -2.46
N PHE A 35 5.59 -6.56 -2.30
CA PHE A 35 5.75 -5.24 -2.91
C PHE A 35 5.89 -4.20 -1.80
N VAL A 36 6.98 -3.44 -1.82
CA VAL A 36 7.38 -2.60 -0.68
C VAL A 36 7.28 -1.11 -0.94
N PHE A 37 6.96 -0.71 -2.17
CA PHE A 37 7.00 0.68 -2.61
C PHE A 37 6.10 1.62 -1.79
N VAL A 38 4.88 1.18 -1.44
CA VAL A 38 3.96 1.99 -0.63
C VAL A 38 4.57 2.35 0.73
N ASN A 39 5.28 1.43 1.38
CA ASN A 39 5.96 1.70 2.65
C ASN A 39 7.06 2.76 2.48
N GLN A 40 7.87 2.64 1.43
CA GLN A 40 8.93 3.61 1.13
C GLN A 40 8.37 5.00 0.84
N PHE A 41 7.27 5.06 0.09
CA PHE A 41 6.55 6.31 -0.13
C PHE A 41 6.04 6.90 1.18
N PHE A 42 5.39 6.10 2.03
CA PHE A 42 4.87 6.56 3.31
C PHE A 42 5.97 7.09 4.23
N ASP A 43 7.15 6.47 4.26
CA ASP A 43 8.28 6.97 5.02
C ASP A 43 8.70 8.38 4.57
N ALA A 44 8.70 8.65 3.26
CA ALA A 44 8.99 9.96 2.71
C ALA A 44 7.85 10.95 2.94
N PHE A 45 6.61 10.54 2.70
CA PHE A 45 5.41 11.34 2.92
C PHE A 45 5.30 11.79 4.38
N MET A 46 5.49 10.88 5.34
CA MET A 46 5.45 11.19 6.77
C MET A 46 6.59 12.12 7.21
N LYS A 47 7.76 12.07 6.54
CA LYS A 47 8.81 13.09 6.74
C LYS A 47 8.35 14.47 6.25
N GLY A 48 7.65 14.53 5.11
CA GLY A 48 7.01 15.74 4.59
C GLY A 48 5.94 16.29 5.52
N ILE A 49 5.02 15.44 6.01
CA ILE A 49 3.96 15.82 6.95
C ILE A 49 4.54 16.46 8.22
N ARG A 50 5.63 15.93 8.77
CA ARG A 50 6.30 16.50 9.95
C ARG A 50 6.92 17.89 9.73
N SER A 51 7.06 18.33 8.48
CA SER A 51 7.58 19.67 8.16
C SER A 51 6.49 20.74 8.06
N LEU A 52 5.22 20.33 8.03
CA LEU A 52 4.06 21.24 7.99
C LEU A 52 3.87 21.96 9.33
N GLN A 53 3.32 23.17 9.29
CA GLN A 53 3.25 24.07 10.45
C GLN A 53 1.88 24.06 11.15
N SER A 54 0.84 23.54 10.49
CA SER A 54 -0.51 23.50 11.04
C SER A 54 -1.20 22.17 10.82
N TRP A 55 -2.18 21.87 11.69
CA TRP A 55 -3.04 20.70 11.53
C TRP A 55 -3.91 20.77 10.27
N GLU A 56 -4.28 21.97 9.84
CA GLU A 56 -5.05 22.17 8.61
C GLU A 56 -4.24 21.74 7.37
N GLU A 57 -2.96 22.12 7.29
CA GLU A 57 -2.07 21.66 6.22
C GLU A 57 -1.92 20.13 6.21
N VAL A 58 -1.82 19.52 7.40
CA VAL A 58 -1.73 18.06 7.56
C VAL A 58 -3.00 17.38 7.06
N ASP A 59 -4.16 17.86 7.47
CA ASP A 59 -5.46 17.29 7.07
C ASP A 59 -5.68 17.49 5.55
N ILE A 60 -5.30 18.64 4.98
CA ILE A 60 -5.33 18.88 3.52
C ILE A 60 -4.44 17.88 2.79
N ALA A 61 -3.21 17.66 3.26
CA ALA A 61 -2.27 16.76 2.61
C ALA A 61 -2.75 15.30 2.64
N ILE A 62 -3.35 14.85 3.75
CA ILE A 62 -3.88 13.49 3.90
C ILE A 62 -5.14 13.29 3.05
N ASN A 63 -6.12 14.20 3.15
CA ASN A 63 -7.40 14.07 2.46
C ASN A 63 -7.28 14.11 0.93
N ASN A 64 -6.21 14.70 0.41
CA ASN A 64 -5.95 14.79 -1.02
C ASN A 64 -4.95 13.75 -1.53
N LEU A 65 -4.48 12.84 -0.66
CA LEU A 65 -3.63 11.73 -1.04
C LEU A 65 -4.49 10.51 -1.40
N CYS A 66 -4.23 9.94 -2.58
CA CYS A 66 -4.78 8.65 -2.97
C CYS A 66 -3.66 7.80 -3.57
N ILE A 67 -3.64 6.51 -3.27
CA ILE A 67 -2.68 5.57 -3.85
C ILE A 67 -3.48 4.48 -4.55
N VAL A 68 -3.08 4.12 -5.76
CA VAL A 68 -3.67 3.02 -6.51
C VAL A 68 -2.57 2.02 -6.84
N GLN A 69 -2.80 0.75 -6.53
CA GLN A 69 -1.93 -0.36 -6.94
C GLN A 69 -2.66 -1.27 -7.91
N SER A 70 -2.10 -1.43 -9.11
CA SER A 70 -2.56 -2.38 -10.12
C SER A 70 -1.57 -3.54 -10.20
N PHE A 71 -2.08 -4.77 -10.08
CA PHE A 71 -1.28 -5.99 -10.14
C PHE A 71 -1.61 -6.75 -11.42
N GLU A 72 -0.59 -7.06 -12.19
CA GLU A 72 -0.72 -7.67 -13.51
C GLU A 72 0.19 -8.89 -13.63
N ASP A 73 -0.36 -9.98 -14.21
CA ASP A 73 0.46 -11.10 -14.60
C ASP A 73 1.22 -10.77 -15.89
N VAL A 74 2.55 -10.84 -15.83
CA VAL A 74 3.42 -10.49 -16.94
C VAL A 74 3.43 -11.59 -18.01
N GLU A 75 3.16 -12.84 -17.63
CA GLU A 75 3.15 -13.96 -18.58
C GLU A 75 1.95 -13.88 -19.54
N LEU A 76 0.81 -13.38 -19.06
CA LEU A 76 -0.39 -13.14 -19.88
C LEU A 76 -0.20 -12.00 -20.90
N LYS A 77 0.78 -11.10 -20.70
CA LYS A 77 1.12 -10.07 -21.69
C LYS A 77 1.81 -10.64 -22.92
N LEU A 78 2.46 -11.80 -22.81
CA LEU A 78 3.23 -12.43 -23.90
C LEU A 78 2.34 -13.24 -24.86
N THR A 79 1.12 -13.59 -24.46
CA THR A 79 0.20 -14.44 -25.24
C THR A 79 -0.68 -13.68 -26.24
N ASN A 80 -0.45 -12.38 -26.46
CA ASN A 80 -1.17 -11.52 -27.41
C ASN A 80 -2.70 -11.43 -27.22
N GLU A 81 -3.21 -11.77 -26.02
CA GLU A 81 -4.59 -11.46 -25.66
C GLU A 81 -4.72 -9.94 -25.48
N THR A 82 -5.55 -9.32 -26.29
CA THR A 82 -5.54 -7.87 -26.58
C THR A 82 -6.06 -7.00 -25.43
N THR A 83 -6.38 -7.61 -24.29
CA THR A 83 -6.88 -6.94 -23.09
C THR A 83 -6.38 -7.70 -21.86
N VAL A 84 -5.15 -7.40 -21.43
CA VAL A 84 -4.63 -7.93 -20.17
C VAL A 84 -5.33 -7.16 -19.03
N GLN A 85 -6.37 -7.77 -18.48
CA GLN A 85 -7.07 -7.22 -17.33
C GLN A 85 -6.17 -7.38 -16.08
N PRO A 86 -6.05 -6.36 -15.22
CA PRO A 86 -5.29 -6.50 -13.98
C PRO A 86 -5.91 -7.59 -13.10
N SER A 87 -5.05 -8.40 -12.51
CA SER A 87 -5.42 -9.48 -11.58
C SER A 87 -6.05 -8.92 -10.30
N LEU A 88 -5.61 -7.73 -9.88
CA LEU A 88 -6.13 -7.00 -8.73
C LEU A 88 -5.85 -5.51 -8.91
N VAL A 89 -6.81 -4.68 -8.49
CA VAL A 89 -6.59 -3.24 -8.31
C VAL A 89 -7.01 -2.89 -6.89
N MET A 90 -6.15 -2.16 -6.18
CA MET A 90 -6.43 -1.66 -4.84
C MET A 90 -6.30 -0.15 -4.83
N ALA A 91 -7.31 0.53 -4.32
CA ALA A 91 -7.29 1.97 -4.08
C ALA A 91 -7.26 2.22 -2.58
N TYR A 92 -6.39 3.13 -2.16
CA TYR A 92 -6.21 3.53 -0.78
C TYR A 92 -6.65 4.98 -0.62
N GLU A 93 -7.53 5.18 0.35
CA GLU A 93 -7.93 6.48 0.86
C GLU A 93 -7.50 6.57 2.32
N PHE A 94 -7.13 7.77 2.75
CA PHE A 94 -6.51 7.98 4.06
C PHE A 94 -7.28 9.02 4.85
N GLU A 95 -7.40 8.75 6.14
CA GLU A 95 -7.92 9.70 7.10
C GLU A 95 -7.02 9.71 8.34
N ARG A 96 -7.02 10.85 9.04
CA ARG A 96 -6.32 10.96 10.32
C ARG A 96 -7.22 10.42 11.42
N GLY A 97 -6.86 9.25 11.94
CA GLY A 97 -7.53 8.68 13.12
C GLY A 97 -7.28 9.52 14.40
N PRO A 98 -8.13 9.35 15.44
CA PRO A 98 -8.03 10.05 16.73
C PRO A 98 -6.80 9.63 17.58
N ALA A 99 -5.92 8.77 17.06
CA ALA A 99 -4.81 8.14 17.78
C ALA A 99 -5.21 7.30 19.00
N THR A 100 -6.50 7.04 19.22
CA THR A 100 -6.97 5.97 20.12
C THR A 100 -6.86 4.64 19.37
N ILE A 101 -5.71 3.99 19.47
CA ILE A 101 -5.61 2.58 19.06
C ILE A 101 -6.49 1.80 20.04
N GLU A 102 -7.67 1.36 19.60
CA GLU A 102 -8.44 0.37 20.34
C GLU A 102 -7.65 -0.93 20.35
N ILE A 103 -6.93 -1.19 21.44
CA ILE A 103 -6.13 -2.40 21.66
C ILE A 103 -7.02 -3.66 21.51
N ALA A 104 -8.33 -3.53 21.72
CA ALA A 104 -9.32 -4.59 21.51
C ALA A 104 -9.41 -5.09 20.05
N ALA A 105 -9.05 -4.27 19.05
CA ALA A 105 -9.05 -4.67 17.64
C ALA A 105 -7.80 -5.49 17.26
N ILE A 106 -6.80 -5.55 18.13
CA ILE A 106 -5.58 -6.34 17.96
C ILE A 106 -5.76 -7.68 18.68
N ASP A 107 -6.78 -8.47 18.31
CA ASP A 107 -6.85 -9.88 18.73
C ASP A 107 -5.98 -10.73 17.79
N ASN A 108 -4.69 -10.38 17.75
CA ASN A 108 -3.69 -11.10 16.99
C ASN A 108 -2.83 -11.85 18.01
N ILE A 109 -2.92 -13.19 18.00
CA ILE A 109 -2.27 -14.10 18.96
C ILE A 109 -0.76 -13.79 19.11
N ILE A 110 -0.14 -13.30 18.04
CA ILE A 110 1.28 -12.93 17.96
C ILE A 110 1.64 -11.74 18.88
N VAL A 111 0.70 -10.82 19.14
CA VAL A 111 0.94 -9.65 20.03
C VAL A 111 0.87 -10.07 21.49
N ARG A 112 0.02 -11.05 21.85
CA ARG A 112 -0.08 -11.57 23.22
C ARG A 112 1.22 -12.21 23.70
N GLU A 113 1.91 -12.95 22.82
CA GLU A 113 3.19 -13.59 23.17
C GLU A 113 4.33 -12.58 23.41
N LYS A 114 4.32 -11.42 22.74
CA LYS A 114 5.37 -10.41 22.90
C LYS A 114 5.22 -9.54 24.15
N PHE A 115 4.02 -9.40 24.69
CA PHE A 115 3.75 -8.44 25.76
C PHE A 115 3.28 -9.05 27.08
N ASN A 116 3.24 -10.39 27.23
CA ASN A 116 2.95 -11.07 28.51
C ASN A 116 1.81 -10.44 29.32
N GLN A 117 0.71 -10.11 28.63
CA GLN A 117 -0.51 -9.69 29.33
C GLN A 117 -1.37 -10.94 29.53
N VAL A 118 -1.45 -11.35 30.80
CA VAL A 118 -2.29 -12.45 31.33
C VAL A 118 -3.76 -12.12 31.15
#